data_AF-A0A258Q9F5-F1
#
_entry.id   AF-A0A258Q9F5-F1
#
_cell.length_a   1.000
_cell.length_b   1.000
_cell.length_c   1.000
_cell.angle_alpha   90.00
_cell.angle_beta   90.00
_cell.angle_gamma   90.00
#
_symmetry.space_group_name_H-M   'P 1'
#
loop_
_entity.id
_entity.type
_entity.pdbx_description
1 polymer ?
#
loop_
_entity_poly.entity_id
_entity_poly.type
_entity_poly.pdbx_seq_one_letter_code
_entity_poly.pdbx_strand_id
1 'polypeptide(L)'
;MLNKTSAFLDETREQTIHISVQLNYFNSSSTKMLFSLFDRLNLAAEEGNTVVLDWHHDIDDETILEFGLELAEDFPAIEFHAHAIES
;
A
#
# COMPACT_ATOMS: atom_id res chain seq x y z
N MET A 1 -14.68 6.39 1.90
CA MET A 1 -13.77 5.25 2.14
C MET A 1 -12.53 5.73 2.88
N LEU A 2 -11.77 6.69 2.33
CA LEU A 2 -10.61 7.33 2.98
C LEU A 2 -10.90 7.85 4.41
N ASN A 3 -11.98 8.60 4.65
CA ASN A 3 -12.27 9.14 5.99
C ASN A 3 -12.47 8.09 7.11
N LYS A 4 -12.89 6.86 6.77
CA LYS A 4 -13.04 5.77 7.75
C LYS A 4 -11.70 5.08 8.01
N THR A 5 -10.90 4.89 6.96
CA THR A 5 -9.50 4.46 7.08
C THR A 5 -8.74 5.44 7.96
N SER A 6 -9.03 6.73 7.80
CA SER A 6 -8.36 7.78 8.53
C SER A 6 -8.54 7.69 10.04
N ALA A 7 -9.79 7.66 10.49
CA ALA A 7 -10.11 7.58 11.91
C ALA A 7 -9.58 6.28 12.55
N PHE A 8 -9.62 5.16 11.81
CA PHE A 8 -9.07 3.89 12.29
C PHE A 8 -7.56 3.96 12.55
N LEU A 9 -6.80 4.56 11.62
CA LEU A 9 -5.34 4.70 11.76
C LEU A 9 -4.96 5.67 12.89
N ASP A 10 -5.72 6.75 13.05
CA ASP A 10 -5.42 7.77 14.08
C ASP A 10 -5.67 7.23 15.51
N GLU A 11 -6.53 6.22 15.66
CA GLU A 11 -6.86 5.58 16.94
C GLU A 11 -6.05 4.31 17.21
N THR A 12 -5.27 3.81 16.25
CA THR A 12 -4.44 2.61 16.41
C THR A 12 -2.99 2.97 16.71
N ARG A 13 -2.46 2.34 17.75
CA ARG A 13 -1.06 2.44 18.18
C ARG A 13 -0.54 1.04 18.51
N GLU A 14 0.73 0.81 18.19
CA GLU A 14 1.42 -0.47 18.46
C GLU A 14 0.66 -1.70 17.92
N GLN A 15 -0.08 -1.52 16.81
CA GLN A 15 -0.80 -2.60 16.14
C GLN A 15 -0.06 -3.03 14.88
N THR A 16 -0.32 -4.26 14.43
CA THR A 16 0.08 -4.73 13.10
C THR A 16 -1.10 -4.61 12.14
N ILE A 17 -0.88 -3.90 11.03
CA ILE A 17 -1.87 -3.65 9.99
C ILE A 17 -1.39 -4.35 8.73
N HIS A 18 -2.13 -5.39 8.32
CA HIS A 18 -1.87 -6.12 7.08
C HIS A 18 -2.79 -5.64 5.97
N ILE A 19 -2.21 -5.38 4.81
CA ILE A 19 -2.90 -4.85 3.64
C ILE A 19 -2.48 -5.66 2.44
N SER A 20 -3.45 -6.23 1.73
CA SER A 20 -3.22 -6.90 0.46
C SER A 20 -3.81 -6.05 -0.67
N VAL A 21 -3.00 -5.80 -1.69
CA VAL A 21 -3.40 -5.03 -2.88
C VAL A 21 -3.16 -5.89 -4.11
N GLN A 22 -4.17 -5.96 -4.96
CA GLN A 22 -4.09 -6.55 -6.30
C GLN A 22 -4.77 -5.59 -7.27
N LEU A 23 -4.04 -5.15 -8.28
CA LEU A 23 -4.53 -4.23 -9.30
C LEU A 23 -4.53 -4.90 -10.66
N ASN A 24 -5.63 -4.76 -11.39
CA ASN A 24 -5.70 -5.16 -12.81
C ASN A 24 -5.40 -4.00 -13.76
N TYR A 25 -5.43 -2.76 -13.25
CA TYR A 25 -5.20 -1.52 -14.00
C TYR A 25 -5.15 -0.32 -13.05
N PHE A 26 -4.38 0.72 -13.39
CA PHE A 26 -4.42 2.03 -12.75
C PHE A 26 -4.32 3.16 -13.77
N ASN A 27 -4.75 4.35 -13.38
CA ASN A 27 -4.62 5.57 -14.17
C ASN A 27 -4.31 6.75 -13.23
N SER A 28 -4.12 7.95 -13.78
CA SER A 28 -3.76 9.13 -12.99
C SER A 28 -4.71 9.46 -11.84
N SER A 29 -6.00 9.10 -11.93
CA SER A 29 -6.95 9.28 -10.83
C SER A 29 -6.75 8.23 -9.74
N SER A 30 -6.57 6.96 -10.13
CA SER A 30 -6.29 5.87 -9.18
C SER A 30 -4.94 6.08 -8.49
N THR A 31 -3.91 6.52 -9.22
CA THR A 31 -2.59 6.85 -8.67
C THR A 31 -2.70 7.86 -7.53
N LYS A 32 -3.41 8.99 -7.72
CA LYS A 32 -3.59 9.99 -6.67
C LYS A 32 -4.27 9.44 -5.42
N MET A 33 -5.27 8.59 -5.61
CA MET A 33 -5.97 7.95 -4.49
C MET A 33 -5.06 6.98 -3.73
N LEU A 34 -4.28 6.17 -4.45
CA LEU A 34 -3.33 5.21 -3.88
C LEU A 34 -2.22 5.92 -3.11
N PHE A 35 -1.62 6.96 -3.69
CA PHE A 35 -0.64 7.80 -3.00
C PHE A 35 -1.21 8.39 -1.70
N SER A 36 -2.42 8.93 -1.73
CA SER A 36 -3.05 9.45 -0.51
C SER A 36 -3.33 8.38 0.55
N LEU A 37 -3.56 7.13 0.14
CA LEU A 37 -3.74 6.01 1.06
C LEU A 37 -2.41 5.58 1.67
N PHE A 38 -1.39 5.38 0.84
CA PHE A 38 -0.06 4.93 1.28
C PHE A 38 0.66 5.98 2.11
N ASP A 39 0.49 7.27 1.81
CA ASP A 39 0.96 8.37 2.66
C ASP A 39 0.42 8.25 4.09
N ARG A 40 -0.88 7.97 4.23
CA ARG A 40 -1.51 7.80 5.55
C ARG A 40 -1.06 6.54 6.28
N LEU A 41 -0.78 5.47 5.54
CA LEU A 41 -0.28 4.22 6.08
C LEU A 41 1.18 4.33 6.53
N ASN A 42 2.00 5.03 5.75
CA ASN A 42 3.38 5.34 6.09
C ASN A 42 3.42 6.17 7.38
N LEU A 43 2.59 7.21 7.49
CA LEU A 43 2.49 7.99 8.72
C LEU A 43 2.06 7.12 9.91
N ALA A 44 1.08 6.22 9.73
CA ALA A 44 0.66 5.31 10.80
C ALA A 44 1.78 4.35 11.24
N ALA A 45 2.65 3.94 10.31
CA ALA A 45 3.83 3.14 10.61
C ALA A 45 4.89 3.94 11.38
N GLU A 46 5.17 5.17 10.94
CA GLU A 46 6.08 6.11 11.62
C GLU A 46 5.60 6.46 13.04
N GLU A 47 4.29 6.44 13.28
CA GLU A 47 3.67 6.66 14.59
C GLU A 47 3.64 5.39 15.49
N GLY A 48 4.30 4.31 15.07
CA GLY A 48 4.57 3.14 15.91
C GLY A 48 3.71 1.91 15.61
N ASN A 49 2.91 1.92 14.55
CA ASN A 49 2.30 0.68 14.04
C ASN A 49 3.29 -0.08 13.14
N THR A 50 3.09 -1.38 13.00
CA THR A 50 3.73 -2.15 11.93
C THR A 50 2.75 -2.23 10.77
N VAL A 51 3.10 -1.71 9.60
CA VAL A 51 2.26 -1.80 8.41
C VAL A 51 2.94 -2.71 7.39
N VAL A 52 2.25 -3.79 7.02
CA VAL A 52 2.72 -4.78 6.05
C VAL A 52 1.83 -4.72 4.81
N LEU A 53 2.45 -4.51 3.65
CA LEU A 53 1.81 -4.44 2.34
C LEU A 53 2.20 -5.64 1.47
N ASP A 54 1.24 -6.52 1.25
CA ASP A 54 1.34 -7.63 0.30
C ASP A 54 0.82 -7.18 -1.08
N TRP A 55 1.73 -6.92 -2.00
CA TRP A 55 1.46 -6.45 -3.36
C TRP A 55 1.42 -7.61 -4.35
N HIS A 56 0.23 -7.91 -4.88
CA HIS A 56 0.00 -8.99 -5.83
C HIS A 56 -0.06 -8.42 -7.25
N HIS A 57 0.77 -8.97 -8.13
CA HIS A 57 0.83 -8.61 -9.54
C HIS A 57 0.82 -9.85 -10.41
N ASP A 58 0.24 -9.73 -11.60
CA ASP A 58 0.37 -10.77 -12.62
C ASP A 58 1.85 -10.88 -13.02
N ILE A 59 2.35 -12.11 -13.15
CA ILE A 59 3.76 -12.36 -13.52
C ILE A 59 4.14 -11.74 -14.87
N ASP A 60 3.17 -11.56 -15.77
CA ASP A 60 3.37 -10.97 -17.09
C ASP A 60 3.13 -9.44 -17.11
N ASP A 61 2.68 -8.83 -16.01
CA ASP A 61 2.41 -7.39 -15.90
C ASP A 61 3.51 -6.66 -15.12
N GLU A 62 4.59 -6.34 -15.83
CA GLU A 62 5.73 -5.58 -15.30
C GLU A 62 5.34 -4.16 -14.84
N THR A 63 4.30 -3.56 -15.44
CA THR A 63 3.88 -2.19 -15.09
C THR A 63 3.27 -2.13 -13.70
N ILE A 64 2.48 -3.14 -13.33
CA ILE A 64 1.89 -3.23 -11.98
C ILE A 64 2.96 -3.53 -10.93
N LEU A 65 3.97 -4.35 -11.26
CA LEU A 65 5.11 -4.58 -10.38
C LEU A 65 5.93 -3.30 -10.17
N GLU A 66 6.31 -2.63 -11.26
CA GLU A 66 7.10 -1.40 -11.22
C GLU A 66 6.42 -0.33 -10.35
N PHE A 67 5.11 -0.14 -10.52
CA PHE A 67 4.36 0.79 -9.69
C PHE A 67 4.35 0.41 -8.20
N GLY A 68 4.26 -0.89 -7.87
CA GLY A 68 4.37 -1.36 -6.49
C GLY A 68 5.74 -1.08 -5.88
N LEU A 69 6.81 -1.24 -6.65
CA LEU A 69 8.18 -0.94 -6.23
C LEU A 69 8.39 0.57 -6.03
N GLU A 70 7.89 1.42 -6.93
CA GLU A 70 7.92 2.88 -6.77
C GLU A 70 7.24 3.31 -5.45
N LEU A 71 6.08 2.73 -5.13
CA LEU A 71 5.40 3.00 -3.86
C LEU A 71 6.26 2.58 -2.65
N ALA A 72 6.96 1.45 -2.72
CA ALA A 72 7.83 1.00 -1.64
C ALA A 72 9.03 1.94 -1.44
N GLU A 73 9.56 2.54 -2.52
CA GLU A 73 10.61 3.56 -2.45
C GLU A 73 10.08 4.88 -1.86
N ASP A 74 8.89 5.31 -2.26
CA ASP A 74 8.27 6.56 -1.79
C ASP A 74 7.78 6.48 -0.33
N PHE A 75 7.43 5.28 0.16
CA PHE A 75 6.83 5.05 1.48
C PHE A 75 7.61 4.01 2.32
N PRO A 76 8.85 4.31 2.71
CA PRO A 76 9.81 3.33 3.25
C PRO A 76 9.47 2.83 4.67
N ALA A 77 8.51 3.43 5.38
CA ALA A 77 8.08 2.93 6.69
C ALA A 77 7.13 1.72 6.57
N ILE A 78 6.61 1.45 5.37
CA ILE A 78 5.75 0.30 5.08
C ILE A 78 6.64 -0.90 4.73
N GLU A 79 6.42 -2.03 5.40
CA GLU A 79 7.05 -3.31 5.03
C GLU A 79 6.38 -3.85 3.77
N PHE A 80 7.11 -3.85 2.65
CA PHE A 80 6.58 -4.22 1.34
C PHE A 80 7.00 -5.63 0.90
N HIS A 81 6.03 -6.44 0.48
CA HIS A 81 6.23 -7.77 -0.09
C HIS A 81 5.54 -7.89 -1.45
N ALA A 82 6.31 -8.14 -2.51
CA ALA A 82 5.76 -8.44 -3.83
C ALA A 82 5.50 -9.94 -3.99
N HIS A 83 4.31 -10.28 -4.47
CA HIS A 83 3.86 -11.63 -4.79
C HIS A 83 3.45 -11.68 -6.27
N ALA A 84 4.16 -12.46 -7.08
CA ALA A 84 3.76 -12.75 -8.45
C ALA A 84 2.69 -13.85 -8.45
N ILE A 85 1.62 -13.66 -9.22
CA ILE A 85 0.56 -14.65 -9.41
C ILE A 85 0.40 -15.00 -10.89
N GLU A 86 0.12 -16.28 -11.16
CA GLU A 86 -0.32 -16.74 -12.48
C GLU A 86 -1.86 -16.66 -12.51
N SER A 87 -2.41 -15.86 -13.43
CA SER A 87 -3.86 -15.65 -13.57
C SER A 87 -4.58 -16.71 -14.40
#